data_AF-A0A6M1Z8Q6-F1
#
_entry.id   AF-A0A6M1Z8Q6-F1
#
_cell.length_a   1.000
_cell.length_b   1.000
_cell.length_c   1.000
_cell.angle_alpha   90.00
_cell.angle_beta   90.00
_cell.angle_gamma   90.00
#
_symmetry.space_group_name_H-M   'P 1'
#
loop_
_entity.id
_entity.type
_entity.pdbx_description
1 polymer ?
#
loop_
_entity_poly.entity_id
_entity_poly.type
_entity_poly.pdbx_seq_one_letter_code
_entity_poly.pdbx_strand_id
1 'polypeptide(L)'
;MQFLRKIFFLAFILPACLFALNYEVKFTGLKDKNTIQAIRRVSSLVILQKRPPKTINALRFRASSDVTEILKVLHFFGFYDAKIDIDLEENKNMVVVNVLIMPGVRYTIKDVKIYTDCLDKKQMDIESISINDLDLKINSALITQNILNAEKKLIFLLSNKGYPLAKVEKRDVVIDQTHKNALVEWCVNIGSFSLFGDTKITGLKSIAKSYIDKKIKWKQGQKYDSRKVNETQQNLLKTNLFSSVAIAHEDKVNEQNELEINLKLVESLHRYISTGVSYATVDGFGVSLSWANRNFRSQGELLAIDANVAQRLILGVATYKKPDFLRVDQNYVLRSEASREKIPASYTAFIYSMENRVDRKFSKRIKGSFGFRAEYNEITSSANNGNFLLLSLPAFLKFSSANNLLNPTHGQTIIYRAQPFKNTINSSKYFFKQTLIYNLYIP
;
A
#
# COMPACT_ATOMS: atom_id res chain seq x y z
N MET A 1 -42.89 28.75 -63.15
CA MET A 1 -41.74 29.54 -62.67
C MET A 1 -40.75 28.56 -62.06
N GLN A 2 -39.82 28.01 -62.86
CA GLN A 2 -38.40 28.40 -62.87
C GLN A 2 -37.85 28.62 -61.45
N PHE A 3 -36.91 27.79 -61.01
CA PHE A 3 -35.56 28.21 -60.58
C PHE A 3 -34.72 27.01 -60.05
N LEU A 4 -33.71 26.67 -60.85
CA LEU A 4 -32.32 26.31 -60.50
C LEU A 4 -32.03 25.31 -59.35
N ARG A 5 -31.45 24.13 -59.64
CA ARG A 5 -30.02 23.88 -59.99
C ARG A 5 -29.04 24.17 -58.84
N LYS A 6 -28.79 23.16 -58.00
CA LYS A 6 -27.50 22.92 -57.33
C LYS A 6 -27.23 21.42 -57.24
N ILE A 7 -26.43 20.94 -58.20
CA ILE A 7 -25.83 19.60 -58.18
C ILE A 7 -24.71 19.67 -57.14
N PHE A 8 -24.91 19.05 -55.98
CA PHE A 8 -23.83 18.76 -55.04
C PHE A 8 -23.22 17.41 -55.45
N PHE A 9 -22.06 17.47 -56.11
CA PHE A 9 -21.23 16.30 -56.36
C PHE A 9 -20.72 15.81 -55.00
N LEU A 10 -21.40 14.82 -54.43
CA LEU A 10 -20.91 14.08 -53.27
C LEU A 10 -19.78 13.17 -53.77
N ALA A 11 -18.54 13.67 -53.73
CA ALA A 11 -17.36 12.85 -53.95
C ALA A 11 -17.29 11.82 -52.83
N PHE A 12 -17.78 10.61 -53.12
CA PHE A 12 -17.58 9.43 -52.29
C PHE A 12 -16.08 9.11 -52.35
N ILE A 13 -15.32 9.69 -51.42
CA ILE A 13 -13.96 9.22 -51.13
C ILE A 13 -14.17 7.84 -50.53
N LEU A 14 -14.17 6.81 -51.38
CA LEU A 14 -13.90 5.45 -50.96
C LEU A 14 -12.67 5.55 -50.05
N PRO A 15 -12.75 5.16 -48.76
CA PRO A 15 -11.54 4.99 -47.99
C PRO A 15 -10.78 3.93 -48.77
N ALA A 16 -9.69 4.33 -49.44
CA ALA A 16 -8.72 3.39 -49.94
C ALA A 16 -8.42 2.52 -48.72
N CYS A 17 -8.85 1.27 -48.78
CA CYS A 17 -8.57 0.28 -47.76
C CYS A 17 -7.06 0.09 -47.87
N LEU A 18 -6.32 0.97 -47.19
CA LEU A 18 -4.89 0.90 -47.07
C LEU A 18 -4.67 -0.44 -46.42
N PHE A 19 -4.17 -1.40 -47.20
CA PHE A 19 -3.69 -2.68 -46.73
C PHE A 19 -2.63 -2.39 -45.66
N ALA A 20 -3.08 -2.26 -44.42
CA ALA A 20 -2.23 -2.12 -43.26
C ALA A 20 -1.48 -3.44 -43.15
N LEU A 21 -0.15 -3.38 -43.17
CA LEU A 21 0.67 -4.57 -43.13
C LEU A 21 0.51 -5.24 -41.76
N ASN A 22 -0.27 -6.31 -41.70
CA ASN A 22 -0.44 -7.07 -40.46
C ASN A 22 0.84 -7.84 -40.17
N TYR A 23 1.36 -7.70 -38.94
CA TYR A 23 2.52 -8.46 -38.51
C TYR A 23 2.39 -9.02 -37.09
N GLU A 24 3.05 -10.14 -36.85
CA GLU A 24 3.23 -10.77 -35.54
C GLU A 24 4.70 -10.68 -35.14
N VAL A 25 4.98 -10.57 -33.84
CA VAL A 25 6.35 -10.54 -33.31
C VAL A 25 6.60 -11.77 -32.46
N LYS A 26 7.63 -12.54 -32.80
CA LYS A 26 8.06 -13.71 -32.05
C LYS A 26 9.46 -13.49 -31.51
N PHE A 27 9.59 -13.55 -30.18
CA PHE A 27 10.88 -13.52 -29.51
C PHE A 27 11.33 -14.96 -29.25
N THR A 28 12.50 -15.34 -29.77
CA THR A 28 13.08 -16.68 -29.62
C THR A 28 14.48 -16.60 -28.99
N GLY A 29 15.01 -17.72 -28.51
CA GLY A 29 16.39 -17.82 -27.97
C GLY A 29 16.61 -17.37 -26.52
N LEU A 30 15.59 -16.80 -25.86
CA LEU A 30 15.63 -16.46 -24.43
C LEU A 30 14.55 -17.24 -23.65
N LYS A 31 14.92 -17.83 -22.50
CA LYS A 31 13.98 -18.60 -21.63
C LYS A 31 13.44 -17.80 -20.44
N ASP A 32 14.13 -16.74 -20.01
CA ASP A 32 13.73 -15.97 -18.84
C ASP A 32 12.49 -15.11 -19.11
N LYS A 33 11.36 -15.50 -18.51
CA LYS A 33 10.05 -14.84 -18.69
C LYS A 33 10.07 -13.38 -18.28
N ASN A 34 10.80 -13.03 -17.21
CA ASN A 34 10.86 -11.66 -16.70
C ASN A 34 11.56 -10.72 -17.69
N THR A 35 12.69 -11.17 -18.24
CA THR A 35 13.42 -10.43 -19.27
C THR A 35 12.60 -10.28 -20.54
N ILE A 36 11.92 -11.34 -21.02
CA ILE A 36 11.03 -11.27 -22.20
C ILE A 36 9.89 -10.26 -21.98
N GLN A 37 9.30 -10.24 -20.78
CA GLN A 37 8.23 -9.29 -20.47
C GLN A 37 8.75 -7.84 -20.47
N ALA A 38 9.96 -7.60 -19.97
CA ALA A 38 10.59 -6.28 -20.03
C ALA A 38 10.87 -5.85 -21.47
N ILE A 39 11.39 -6.76 -22.31
CA ILE A 39 11.61 -6.53 -23.74
C ILE A 39 10.31 -6.12 -24.45
N ARG A 40 9.21 -6.86 -24.22
CA ARG A 40 7.89 -6.54 -24.80
C ARG A 40 7.37 -5.16 -24.39
N ARG A 41 7.76 -4.63 -23.23
CA ARG A 41 7.33 -3.30 -22.75
C ARG A 41 8.08 -2.14 -23.40
N VAL A 42 9.26 -2.38 -23.97
CA VAL A 42 10.06 -1.33 -24.64
C VAL A 42 10.07 -1.46 -26.16
N SER A 43 9.81 -2.66 -26.68
CA SER A 43 9.80 -2.95 -28.11
C SER A 43 8.69 -2.19 -28.84
N SER A 44 9.07 -1.32 -29.77
CA SER A 44 8.13 -0.59 -30.62
C SER A 44 7.37 -1.54 -31.57
N LEU A 45 7.98 -2.67 -31.96
CA LEU A 45 7.31 -3.73 -32.70
C LEU A 45 6.07 -4.25 -31.95
N VAL A 46 6.12 -4.34 -30.63
CA VAL A 46 4.99 -4.79 -29.81
C VAL A 46 4.04 -3.64 -29.48
N ILE A 47 4.56 -2.50 -29.01
CA ILE A 47 3.76 -1.35 -28.57
C ILE A 47 2.90 -0.80 -29.72
N LEU A 48 3.48 -0.72 -30.92
CA LEU A 48 2.85 -0.12 -32.10
C LEU A 48 2.22 -1.15 -33.04
N GLN A 49 1.98 -2.39 -32.58
CA GLN A 49 1.41 -3.44 -33.41
C GLN A 49 0.02 -3.07 -33.98
N LYS A 50 -0.79 -2.30 -33.21
CA LYS A 50 -2.08 -1.76 -33.67
C LYS A 50 -1.97 -0.58 -34.65
N ARG A 51 -0.76 -0.07 -34.89
CA ARG A 51 -0.44 0.99 -35.85
C ARG A 51 0.72 0.52 -36.74
N PRO A 52 0.46 -0.50 -37.59
CA PRO A 52 1.51 -1.09 -38.39
C PRO A 52 2.02 -0.09 -39.45
N PRO A 53 3.29 -0.20 -39.86
CA PRO A 53 3.81 0.59 -40.97
C PRO A 53 3.09 0.24 -42.28
N LYS A 54 3.12 1.18 -43.24
CA LYS A 54 2.49 0.98 -44.55
C LYS A 54 3.31 0.11 -45.50
N THR A 55 4.59 -0.11 -45.21
CA THR A 55 5.52 -0.87 -46.08
C THR A 55 6.40 -1.81 -45.28
N ILE A 56 6.86 -2.89 -45.91
CA ILE A 56 7.80 -3.87 -45.33
C ILE A 56 9.11 -3.18 -44.92
N ASN A 57 9.62 -2.25 -45.74
CA ASN A 57 10.84 -1.50 -45.42
C ASN A 57 10.68 -0.64 -44.16
N ALA A 58 9.51 -0.03 -43.95
CA ALA A 58 9.24 0.71 -42.73
C ALA A 58 9.11 -0.22 -41.50
N LEU A 59 8.61 -1.45 -41.69
CA LEU A 59 8.63 -2.48 -40.64
C LEU A 59 10.05 -2.96 -40.34
N ARG A 60 10.89 -3.17 -41.36
CA ARG A 60 12.30 -3.51 -41.19
C ARG A 60 13.05 -2.42 -40.43
N PHE A 61 12.84 -1.14 -40.77
CA PHE A 61 13.43 -0.02 -40.05
C PHE A 61 12.99 0.04 -38.58
N ARG A 62 11.69 -0.18 -38.32
CA ARG A 62 11.16 -0.28 -36.94
C ARG A 62 11.83 -1.44 -36.19
N ALA A 63 11.97 -2.59 -36.84
CA ALA A 63 12.58 -3.77 -36.23
C ALA A 63 14.07 -3.54 -35.91
N SER A 64 14.84 -2.97 -36.85
CA SER A 64 16.24 -2.60 -36.62
C SER A 64 16.39 -1.56 -35.50
N SER A 65 15.45 -0.61 -35.39
CA SER A 65 15.45 0.39 -34.31
C SER A 65 15.20 -0.23 -32.93
N ASP A 66 14.43 -1.32 -32.86
CA ASP A 66 14.17 -2.05 -31.61
C ASP A 66 15.42 -2.73 -31.06
N VAL A 67 16.40 -3.10 -31.91
CA VAL A 67 17.64 -3.79 -31.48
C VAL A 67 18.33 -3.02 -30.35
N THR A 68 18.46 -1.70 -30.46
CA THR A 68 19.12 -0.88 -29.43
C THR A 68 18.38 -0.91 -28.10
N GLU A 69 17.04 -0.82 -28.12
CA GLU A 69 16.24 -0.84 -26.89
C GLU A 69 16.21 -2.24 -26.24
N ILE A 70 16.17 -3.29 -27.06
CA ILE A 70 16.23 -4.68 -26.57
C ILE A 70 17.62 -4.96 -25.97
N LEU A 71 18.71 -4.53 -26.60
CA LEU A 71 20.06 -4.65 -26.03
C LEU A 71 20.19 -3.91 -24.70
N LYS A 72 19.63 -2.71 -24.55
CA LYS A 72 19.60 -2.00 -23.26
C LYS A 72 18.91 -2.81 -22.17
N VAL A 73 17.80 -3.49 -22.49
CA VAL A 73 17.12 -4.39 -21.53
C VAL A 73 18.00 -5.60 -21.22
N LEU A 74 18.64 -6.21 -22.22
CA LEU A 74 19.53 -7.35 -22.00
C LEU A 74 20.73 -6.96 -21.11
N HIS A 75 21.35 -5.80 -21.32
CA HIS A 75 22.38 -5.24 -20.45
C HIS A 75 21.87 -4.99 -19.02
N PHE A 76 20.64 -4.49 -18.88
CA PHE A 76 19.99 -4.30 -17.57
C PHE A 76 19.86 -5.60 -16.78
N PHE A 77 19.70 -6.74 -17.48
CA PHE A 77 19.65 -8.08 -16.89
C PHE A 77 21.00 -8.81 -16.87
N GLY A 78 22.10 -8.16 -17.29
CA GLY A 78 23.46 -8.68 -17.20
C GLY A 78 23.94 -9.48 -18.41
N PHE A 79 23.24 -9.41 -19.55
CA PHE A 79 23.61 -10.08 -20.79
C PHE A 79 24.39 -9.13 -21.71
N TYR A 80 25.65 -8.83 -21.37
CA TYR A 80 26.49 -7.88 -22.11
C TYR A 80 27.05 -8.42 -23.43
N ASP A 81 27.10 -9.74 -23.59
CA ASP A 81 27.50 -10.39 -24.83
C ASP A 81 26.30 -10.67 -25.75
N ALA A 82 25.13 -10.11 -25.43
CA ALA A 82 23.92 -10.42 -26.16
C ALA A 82 24.00 -9.95 -27.61
N LYS A 83 23.52 -10.81 -28.51
CA LYS A 83 23.34 -10.50 -29.93
C LYS A 83 21.87 -10.68 -30.28
N ILE A 84 21.40 -9.84 -31.19
CA ILE A 84 20.02 -9.88 -31.67
C ILE A 84 20.10 -9.98 -33.19
N ASP A 85 19.42 -10.98 -33.71
CA ASP A 85 19.16 -11.09 -35.14
C ASP A 85 17.66 -10.98 -35.38
N ILE A 86 17.29 -10.32 -36.48
CA ILE A 86 15.90 -10.07 -36.82
C ILE A 86 15.66 -10.51 -38.25
N ASP A 87 14.76 -11.46 -38.39
CA ASP A 87 14.30 -11.95 -39.69
C ASP A 87 12.80 -11.64 -39.88
N LEU A 88 12.42 -11.37 -41.13
CA LEU A 88 11.05 -11.08 -41.51
C LEU A 88 10.58 -12.14 -42.50
N GLU A 89 9.68 -13.01 -42.04
CA GLU A 89 9.05 -14.02 -42.89
C GLU A 89 7.74 -13.47 -43.46
N GLU A 90 7.69 -13.30 -44.77
CA GLU A 90 6.51 -12.81 -45.47
C GLU A 90 5.59 -13.98 -45.84
N ASN A 91 4.39 -14.01 -45.24
CA ASN A 91 3.31 -14.91 -45.66
C ASN A 91 2.23 -14.13 -46.41
N LYS A 92 1.40 -14.83 -47.20
CA LYS A 92 0.40 -14.22 -48.11
C LYS A 92 -0.46 -13.10 -47.49
N ASN A 93 -0.77 -13.18 -46.20
CA ASN A 93 -1.63 -12.22 -45.49
C ASN A 93 -1.00 -11.59 -44.23
N MET A 94 0.23 -11.94 -43.86
CA MET A 94 0.86 -11.50 -42.60
C MET A 94 2.39 -11.62 -42.66
N VAL A 95 3.10 -10.66 -42.06
CA VAL A 95 4.55 -10.73 -41.87
C VAL A 95 4.86 -11.22 -40.46
N VAL A 96 5.71 -12.23 -40.30
CA VAL A 96 6.19 -12.67 -38.98
C VAL A 96 7.57 -12.08 -38.76
N VAL A 97 7.71 -11.25 -37.72
CA VAL A 97 8.99 -10.68 -37.30
C VAL A 97 9.60 -11.59 -36.24
N ASN A 98 10.59 -12.37 -36.66
CA ASN A 98 11.33 -13.28 -35.80
C ASN A 98 12.52 -12.53 -35.20
N VAL A 99 12.43 -12.23 -33.90
CA VAL A 99 13.50 -11.61 -33.13
C VAL A 99 14.25 -12.70 -32.37
N LEU A 100 15.36 -13.16 -32.96
CA LEU A 100 16.24 -14.16 -32.36
C LEU A 100 17.19 -13.48 -31.38
N ILE A 101 17.01 -13.76 -30.09
CA ILE A 101 17.87 -13.26 -29.03
C ILE A 101 18.88 -14.33 -28.68
N MET A 102 20.16 -14.03 -28.85
CA MET A 102 21.28 -14.83 -28.39
C MET A 102 21.85 -14.18 -27.13
N PRO A 103 21.39 -14.52 -25.92
CA PRO A 103 21.71 -13.76 -24.70
C PRO A 103 23.17 -13.91 -24.24
N GLY A 104 23.87 -14.97 -24.67
CA GLY A 104 25.22 -15.28 -24.16
C GLY A 104 25.22 -15.65 -22.69
N VAL A 105 26.37 -15.44 -22.03
CA VAL A 105 26.53 -15.71 -20.59
C VAL A 105 25.98 -14.51 -19.81
N ARG A 106 25.29 -14.82 -18.70
CA ARG A 106 24.86 -13.79 -17.76
C ARG A 106 26.01 -13.42 -16.85
N TYR A 107 26.39 -12.15 -16.84
CA TYR A 107 27.49 -11.65 -16.03
C TYR A 107 27.11 -11.71 -14.54
N THR A 108 28.11 -11.85 -13.67
CA THR A 108 27.94 -11.88 -12.22
C THR A 108 28.58 -10.69 -11.52
N ILE A 109 28.13 -10.40 -10.31
CA ILE A 109 28.74 -9.34 -9.47
C ILE A 109 29.97 -9.95 -8.78
N LYS A 110 31.17 -9.46 -9.11
CA LYS A 110 32.42 -9.93 -8.50
C LYS A 110 32.66 -9.30 -7.14
N ASP A 111 32.46 -8.00 -7.04
CA ASP A 111 32.77 -7.21 -5.85
C ASP A 111 32.03 -5.87 -5.88
N VAL A 112 31.85 -5.27 -4.71
CA VAL A 112 31.21 -3.96 -4.53
C VAL A 112 32.11 -3.11 -3.63
N LYS A 113 32.60 -2.00 -4.15
CA LYS A 113 33.49 -1.07 -3.44
C LYS A 113 32.77 0.24 -3.18
N ILE A 114 32.87 0.70 -1.93
CA ILE A 114 32.27 1.93 -1.46
C ILE A 114 33.39 2.88 -1.05
N TYR A 115 33.40 4.06 -1.66
CA TYR A 115 34.38 5.11 -1.44
C TYR A 115 33.73 6.30 -0.77
N THR A 116 34.44 6.93 0.15
CA THR A 116 34.03 8.20 0.82
C THR A 116 34.61 9.43 0.14
N ASP A 117 35.70 9.22 -0.60
CA ASP A 117 36.34 10.22 -1.45
C ASP A 117 36.53 9.63 -2.84
N CYS A 118 36.01 10.33 -3.87
CA CYS A 118 36.09 9.88 -5.25
C CYS A 118 37.47 10.10 -5.86
N LEU A 119 38.22 11.08 -5.37
CA LEU A 119 39.54 11.47 -5.89
C LEU A 119 40.61 10.55 -5.32
N ASP A 120 40.63 10.41 -4.00
CA ASP A 120 41.65 9.60 -3.31
C ASP A 120 41.27 8.12 -3.21
N LYS A 121 40.09 7.73 -3.73
CA LYS A 121 39.50 6.38 -3.60
C LYS A 121 39.60 5.85 -2.16
N LYS A 122 39.44 6.73 -1.17
CA LYS A 122 39.47 6.36 0.24
C LYS A 122 38.26 5.49 0.54
N GLN A 123 38.50 4.21 0.80
CA GLN A 123 37.43 3.27 1.10
C GLN A 123 36.71 3.69 2.38
N MET A 124 35.39 3.56 2.36
CA MET A 124 34.60 3.75 3.56
C MET A 124 35.02 2.72 4.60
N ASP A 125 35.12 3.13 5.86
CA ASP A 125 35.23 2.18 6.94
C ASP A 125 33.90 1.41 7.06
N ILE A 126 33.91 0.19 6.52
CA ILE A 126 32.77 -0.73 6.41
C ILE A 126 32.38 -1.30 7.78
N GLU A 127 33.16 -1.06 8.86
CA GLU A 127 32.85 -1.54 10.22
C GLU A 127 31.42 -1.24 10.67
N SER A 128 30.78 -0.24 10.04
CA SER A 128 29.40 0.09 10.30
C SER A 128 28.39 -0.57 9.32
N ILE A 129 28.64 -0.74 8.02
CA ILE A 129 27.64 -1.23 7.03
C ILE A 129 28.26 -2.30 6.15
N SER A 130 27.83 -3.55 6.30
CA SER A 130 28.31 -4.67 5.47
C SER A 130 27.61 -4.69 4.10
N ILE A 131 28.27 -5.24 3.08
CA ILE A 131 27.66 -5.54 1.77
C ILE A 131 26.41 -6.43 1.93
N ASN A 132 26.45 -7.36 2.91
CA ASN A 132 25.30 -8.22 3.22
C ASN A 132 24.07 -7.42 3.68
N ASP A 133 24.26 -6.24 4.28
CA ASP A 133 23.16 -5.37 4.68
C ASP A 133 22.48 -4.70 3.49
N LEU A 134 23.08 -4.73 2.29
CA LEU A 134 22.57 -4.06 1.09
C LEU A 134 21.64 -4.93 0.22
N ASP A 135 21.34 -6.15 0.68
CA ASP A 135 20.61 -7.18 -0.09
C ASP A 135 21.25 -7.49 -1.47
N LEU A 136 22.54 -7.20 -1.61
CA LEU A 136 23.31 -7.46 -2.82
C LEU A 136 24.29 -8.61 -2.56
N LYS A 137 24.16 -9.69 -3.34
CA LYS A 137 24.98 -10.89 -3.16
C LYS A 137 26.14 -10.90 -4.16
N ILE A 138 27.35 -11.06 -3.64
CA ILE A 138 28.53 -11.35 -4.47
C ILE A 138 28.34 -12.71 -5.16
N ASN A 139 28.90 -12.86 -6.35
CA ASN A 139 28.75 -14.00 -7.26
C ASN A 139 27.32 -14.29 -7.73
N SER A 140 26.38 -13.36 -7.50
CA SER A 140 25.03 -13.45 -8.04
C SER A 140 24.91 -12.79 -9.41
N ALA A 141 23.82 -13.08 -10.12
CA ALA A 141 23.54 -12.50 -11.43
C ALA A 141 23.51 -10.96 -11.38
N LEU A 142 24.19 -10.33 -12.34
CA LEU A 142 24.23 -8.89 -12.50
C LEU A 142 22.87 -8.37 -12.99
N ILE A 143 22.13 -7.72 -12.10
CA ILE A 143 20.85 -7.08 -12.40
C ILE A 143 20.94 -5.63 -11.95
N THR A 144 20.83 -4.69 -12.89
CA THR A 144 20.98 -3.26 -12.59
C THR A 144 19.98 -2.80 -11.53
N GLN A 145 18.74 -3.33 -11.53
CA GLN A 145 17.76 -3.02 -10.50
C GLN A 145 18.26 -3.34 -9.08
N ASN A 146 18.97 -4.44 -8.90
CA ASN A 146 19.49 -4.85 -7.59
C ASN A 146 20.59 -3.87 -7.12
N ILE A 147 21.45 -3.41 -8.03
CA ILE A 147 22.46 -2.38 -7.75
C ILE A 147 21.78 -1.08 -7.31
N LEU A 148 20.78 -0.61 -8.06
CA LEU A 148 20.05 0.61 -7.71
C LEU A 148 19.30 0.50 -6.37
N ASN A 149 18.75 -0.67 -6.06
CA ASN A 149 18.09 -0.91 -4.78
C ASN A 149 19.11 -0.93 -3.62
N ALA A 150 20.26 -1.58 -3.83
CA ALA A 150 21.35 -1.64 -2.86
C ALA A 150 21.94 -0.26 -2.58
N GLU A 151 22.10 0.58 -3.61
CA GLU A 151 22.51 1.99 -3.48
C GLU A 151 21.52 2.79 -2.62
N LYS A 152 20.22 2.69 -2.90
CA LYS A 152 19.18 3.33 -2.08
C LYS A 152 19.20 2.82 -0.64
N LYS A 153 19.45 1.52 -0.44
CA LYS A 153 19.55 0.91 0.89
C LYS A 153 20.77 1.41 1.64
N LEU A 154 21.91 1.61 0.97
CA LEU A 154 23.12 2.21 1.55
C LEU A 154 22.83 3.61 2.08
N ILE A 155 22.24 4.49 1.27
CA ILE A 155 21.85 5.84 1.70
C ILE A 155 20.86 5.80 2.86
N PHE A 156 19.88 4.90 2.81
CA PHE A 156 18.93 4.70 3.90
C PHE A 156 19.61 4.25 5.22
N LEU A 157 20.58 3.33 5.15
CA LEU A 157 21.33 2.86 6.31
C LEU A 157 22.22 3.96 6.91
N LEU A 158 22.88 4.77 6.07
CA LEU A 158 23.63 5.95 6.50
C LEU A 158 22.71 6.96 7.21
N SER A 159 21.55 7.23 6.61
CA SER A 159 20.52 8.09 7.19
C SER A 159 20.02 7.58 8.56
N ASN A 160 19.90 6.26 8.74
CA ASN A 160 19.54 5.64 10.03
C ASN A 160 20.60 5.80 11.12
N LYS A 161 21.85 6.05 10.71
CA LYS A 161 22.99 6.19 11.62
C LYS A 161 23.30 7.65 11.99
N GLY A 162 22.56 8.61 11.42
CA GLY A 162 22.75 10.03 11.68
C GLY A 162 23.35 10.81 10.51
N TYR A 163 23.43 10.22 9.31
CA TYR A 163 23.94 10.89 8.10
C TYR A 163 22.82 11.08 7.07
N PRO A 164 21.84 11.98 7.33
CA PRO A 164 20.70 12.20 6.45
C PRO A 164 21.06 12.78 5.08
N LEU A 165 22.15 13.56 5.01
CA LEU A 165 22.61 14.24 3.81
C LEU A 165 23.50 13.36 2.92
N ALA A 166 23.63 12.07 3.26
CA ALA A 166 24.43 11.14 2.48
C ALA A 166 23.88 11.00 1.06
N LYS A 167 24.75 11.09 0.06
CA LYS A 167 24.39 10.96 -1.35
C LYS A 167 25.47 10.18 -2.11
N VAL A 168 25.04 9.42 -3.12
CA VAL A 168 25.96 8.80 -4.07
C VAL A 168 26.24 9.83 -5.17
N GLU A 169 27.48 10.31 -5.24
CA GLU A 169 27.89 11.30 -6.24
C GLU A 169 28.19 10.65 -7.58
N LYS A 170 28.72 9.42 -7.54
CA LYS A 170 29.05 8.64 -8.74
C LYS A 170 28.81 7.16 -8.53
N ARG A 171 28.26 6.51 -9.55
CA ARG A 171 28.14 5.06 -9.65
C ARG A 171 28.82 4.61 -10.93
N ASP A 172 29.82 3.75 -10.80
CA ASP A 172 30.49 3.10 -11.92
C ASP A 172 30.25 1.58 -11.84
N VAL A 173 29.97 0.97 -12.99
CA VAL A 173 29.86 -0.49 -13.12
C VAL A 173 30.86 -0.92 -14.18
N VAL A 174 32.00 -1.45 -13.72
CA VAL A 174 33.10 -1.86 -14.58
C VAL A 174 32.85 -3.30 -15.02
N ILE A 175 32.67 -3.50 -16.32
CA ILE A 175 32.39 -4.81 -16.92
C ILE A 175 33.69 -5.47 -17.36
N ASP A 176 33.97 -6.65 -16.80
CA ASP A 176 35.07 -7.52 -17.24
C ASP A 176 34.52 -8.54 -18.23
N GLN A 177 34.75 -8.28 -19.53
CA GLN A 177 34.30 -9.15 -20.62
C GLN A 177 35.08 -10.48 -20.68
N THR A 178 36.26 -10.57 -20.06
CA THR A 178 37.08 -11.78 -20.05
C THR A 178 36.56 -12.76 -19.01
N HIS A 179 36.38 -12.29 -17.78
CA HIS A 179 35.94 -13.11 -16.65
C HIS A 179 34.41 -13.14 -16.46
N LYS A 180 33.65 -12.48 -17.36
CA LYS A 180 32.18 -12.41 -17.37
C LYS A 180 31.60 -11.94 -16.04
N ASN A 181 32.21 -10.91 -15.45
CA ASN A 181 31.79 -10.36 -14.17
C ASN A 181 31.86 -8.83 -14.17
N ALA A 182 31.34 -8.22 -13.11
CA ALA A 182 31.34 -6.78 -12.94
C ALA A 182 31.78 -6.37 -11.54
N LEU A 183 32.54 -5.28 -11.49
CA LEU A 183 32.88 -4.54 -10.27
C LEU A 183 31.96 -3.33 -10.15
N VAL A 184 31.25 -3.24 -9.04
CA VAL A 184 30.39 -2.08 -8.73
C VAL A 184 31.17 -1.13 -7.83
N GLU A 185 31.32 0.12 -8.25
CA GLU A 185 31.95 1.18 -7.47
C GLU A 185 30.95 2.29 -7.17
N TRP A 186 30.75 2.58 -5.89
CA TRP A 186 29.96 3.73 -5.43
C TRP A 186 30.87 4.75 -4.76
N CYS A 187 30.82 5.99 -5.23
CA CYS A 187 31.39 7.11 -4.50
C CYS A 187 30.28 7.83 -3.71
N VAL A 188 30.43 7.86 -2.40
CA VAL A 188 29.44 8.33 -1.44
C VAL A 188 29.99 9.51 -0.68
N ASN A 189 29.33 10.65 -0.81
CA ASN A 189 29.51 11.76 0.09
C ASN A 189 28.63 11.50 1.32
N ILE A 190 29.25 11.17 2.45
CA ILE A 190 28.54 10.83 3.70
C ILE A 190 27.79 12.04 4.27
N GLY A 191 28.29 13.26 4.02
CA GLY A 191 27.78 14.47 4.64
C GLY A 191 28.01 14.52 6.17
N SER A 192 27.46 15.55 6.80
CA SER A 192 27.63 15.78 8.23
C SER A 192 26.75 14.86 9.09
N PHE A 193 27.29 14.42 10.23
CA PHE A 193 26.47 13.82 11.29
C PHE A 193 25.45 14.85 11.79
N SER A 194 24.18 14.45 11.88
CA SER A 194 23.06 15.35 12.14
C SER A 194 22.18 14.87 13.30
N LEU A 195 21.67 15.83 14.05
CA LEU A 195 20.64 15.70 15.06
C LEU A 195 19.30 16.20 14.49
N PHE A 196 18.18 15.75 15.03
CA PHE A 196 16.87 16.34 14.74
C PHE A 196 16.82 17.76 15.30
N GLY A 197 16.53 18.74 14.45
CA GLY A 197 16.27 20.12 14.85
C GLY A 197 14.79 20.38 15.16
N ASP A 198 14.42 21.67 15.13
CA ASP A 198 13.04 22.08 15.28
C ASP A 198 12.16 21.48 14.15
N THR A 199 10.90 21.19 14.49
CA THR A 199 9.94 20.61 13.54
C THR A 199 8.84 21.61 13.21
N LYS A 200 8.91 22.19 12.02
CA LYS A 200 7.89 23.11 11.51
C LYS A 200 6.71 22.33 10.92
N ILE A 201 5.54 22.50 11.53
CA ILE A 201 4.30 21.82 11.12
C ILE A 201 3.43 22.81 10.34
N THR A 202 3.08 22.47 9.10
CA THR A 202 2.26 23.32 8.22
C THR A 202 1.07 22.55 7.63
N GLY A 203 0.00 23.28 7.29
CA GLY A 203 -1.18 22.74 6.61
C GLY A 203 -2.29 22.18 7.50
N LEU A 204 -2.15 22.32 8.83
CA LEU A 204 -3.24 22.05 9.78
C LEU A 204 -4.35 23.11 9.65
N LYS A 205 -5.61 22.67 9.71
CA LYS A 205 -6.81 23.52 9.66
C LYS A 205 -7.73 23.23 10.84
N SER A 206 -8.06 21.97 11.06
CA SER A 206 -9.03 21.55 12.07
C SER A 206 -8.45 20.61 13.12
N ILE A 207 -7.29 20.00 12.87
CA ILE A 207 -6.58 19.13 13.81
C ILE A 207 -5.64 19.97 14.66
N ALA A 208 -5.66 19.74 15.98
CA ALA A 208 -4.79 20.43 16.91
C ALA A 208 -3.32 20.01 16.71
N LYS A 209 -2.40 20.99 16.71
CA LYS A 209 -0.95 20.73 16.62
C LYS A 209 -0.47 19.71 17.66
N SER A 210 -1.01 19.78 18.88
CA SER A 210 -0.69 18.85 19.98
C SER A 210 -0.95 17.37 19.65
N TYR A 211 -1.89 17.09 18.74
CA TYR A 211 -2.15 15.72 18.29
C TYR A 211 -1.00 15.18 17.45
N ILE A 212 -0.39 16.05 16.61
CA ILE A 212 0.75 15.72 15.76
C ILE A 212 2.01 15.58 16.61
N ASP A 213 2.24 16.53 17.52
CA ASP A 213 3.42 16.54 18.40
C ASP A 213 3.53 15.21 19.18
N LYS A 214 2.41 14.65 19.66
CA LYS A 214 2.38 13.35 20.36
C LYS A 214 2.70 12.14 19.46
N LYS A 215 2.58 12.28 18.15
CA LYS A 215 2.82 11.22 17.17
C LYS A 215 4.22 11.24 16.57
N ILE A 216 4.92 12.36 16.68
CA ILE A 216 6.32 12.49 16.27
C ILE A 216 7.18 11.57 17.12
N LYS A 217 8.01 10.75 16.46
CA LYS A 217 8.84 9.72 17.10
C LYS A 217 10.22 10.20 17.54
N TRP A 218 10.58 11.44 17.21
CA TRP A 218 11.84 12.06 17.58
C TRP A 218 11.62 13.23 18.54
N LYS A 219 12.72 13.71 19.12
CA LYS A 219 12.79 14.96 19.88
C LYS A 219 13.94 15.79 19.30
N GLN A 220 13.86 17.10 19.44
CA GLN A 220 14.98 17.99 19.11
C GLN A 220 16.25 17.57 19.88
N GLY A 221 17.41 17.70 19.25
CA GLY A 221 18.72 17.29 19.77
C GLY A 221 18.97 15.79 19.74
N GLN A 222 17.98 14.96 19.38
CA GLN A 222 18.18 13.52 19.25
C GLN A 222 18.91 13.18 17.94
N LYS A 223 19.80 12.17 17.95
CA LYS A 223 20.41 11.64 16.72
C LYS A 223 19.38 11.38 15.62
N TYR A 224 19.65 11.90 14.42
CA TYR A 224 18.79 11.68 13.26
C TYR A 224 18.68 10.18 12.94
N ASP A 225 17.45 9.71 12.71
CA ASP A 225 17.16 8.33 12.31
C ASP A 225 15.97 8.31 11.36
N SER A 226 16.23 8.02 10.09
CA SER A 226 15.20 8.04 9.05
C SER A 226 14.06 7.03 9.29
N ARG A 227 14.28 5.98 10.09
CA ARG A 227 13.21 5.06 10.51
C ARG A 227 12.14 5.78 11.32
N LYS A 228 12.51 6.73 12.18
CA LYS A 228 11.54 7.50 12.97
C LYS A 228 10.72 8.45 12.11
N VAL A 229 11.35 9.02 11.08
CA VAL A 229 10.67 9.86 10.07
C VAL A 229 9.63 9.02 9.33
N ASN A 230 10.04 7.88 8.77
CA ASN A 230 9.17 6.96 8.05
C ASN A 230 8.05 6.40 8.92
N GLU A 231 8.34 6.01 10.16
CA GLU A 231 7.33 5.55 11.11
C GLU A 231 6.30 6.63 11.43
N THR A 232 6.76 7.87 11.65
CA THR A 232 5.85 9.00 11.91
C THR A 232 4.96 9.26 10.71
N GLN A 233 5.53 9.31 9.50
CA GLN A 233 4.77 9.49 8.25
C GLN A 233 3.71 8.40 8.10
N GLN A 234 4.10 7.13 8.22
CA GLN A 234 3.17 6.00 8.11
C GLN A 234 2.10 6.01 9.20
N ASN A 235 2.46 6.37 10.43
CA ASN A 235 1.51 6.41 11.55
C ASN A 235 0.49 7.53 11.37
N LEU A 236 0.90 8.70 10.87
CA LEU A 236 0.01 9.80 10.53
C LEU A 236 -0.92 9.42 9.38
N LEU A 237 -0.41 8.80 8.31
CA LEU A 237 -1.26 8.31 7.20
C LEU A 237 -2.28 7.26 7.67
N LYS A 238 -1.88 6.32 8.54
CA LYS A 238 -2.76 5.28 9.11
C LYS A 238 -3.91 5.84 9.96
N THR A 239 -3.87 7.12 10.36
CA THR A 239 -5.00 7.75 11.06
C THR A 239 -6.19 8.02 10.14
N ASN A 240 -5.99 8.04 8.81
CA ASN A 240 -6.97 8.51 7.81
C ASN A 240 -7.46 9.96 8.04
N LEU A 241 -6.71 10.76 8.80
CA LEU A 241 -6.98 12.19 9.02
C LEU A 241 -6.29 13.09 7.99
N PHE A 242 -5.31 12.53 7.28
CA PHE A 242 -4.49 13.22 6.27
C PHE A 242 -4.57 12.48 4.95
N SER A 243 -4.67 13.24 3.85
CA SER A 243 -4.60 12.72 2.49
C SER A 243 -3.17 12.70 1.99
N SER A 244 -2.32 13.58 2.54
CA SER A 244 -0.89 13.63 2.28
C SER A 244 -0.12 14.02 3.53
N VAL A 245 1.02 13.35 3.74
CA VAL A 245 1.98 13.63 4.80
C VAL A 245 3.36 13.66 4.15
N ALA A 246 3.93 14.86 4.02
CA ALA A 246 5.26 15.07 3.49
C ALA A 246 6.19 15.50 4.64
N ILE A 247 7.27 14.75 4.84
CA ILE A 247 8.31 15.08 5.80
C ILE A 247 9.59 15.27 5.01
N ALA A 248 10.14 16.47 5.08
CA ALA A 248 11.41 16.83 4.47
C ALA A 248 12.31 17.46 5.52
N HIS A 249 13.60 17.47 5.26
CA HIS A 249 14.57 18.22 6.04
C HIS A 249 15.26 19.23 5.14
N GLU A 250 15.90 20.24 5.72
CA GLU A 250 16.75 21.15 4.94
C GLU A 250 18.03 20.45 4.46
N ASP A 251 18.72 21.04 3.49
CA ASP A 251 19.97 20.48 2.93
C ASP A 251 21.22 20.87 3.74
N LYS A 252 21.05 21.65 4.81
CA LYS A 252 22.14 22.16 5.65
C LYS A 252 21.80 21.98 7.13
N VAL A 253 22.81 21.59 7.89
CA VAL A 253 22.76 21.58 9.36
C VAL A 253 23.05 22.98 9.90
N ASN A 254 22.48 23.31 11.06
CA ASN A 254 22.83 24.53 11.80
C ASN A 254 24.16 24.36 12.56
N GLU A 255 24.60 25.40 13.28
CA GLU A 255 25.85 25.40 14.06
C GLU A 255 25.91 24.29 15.13
N GLN A 256 24.75 23.80 15.59
CA GLN A 256 24.61 22.73 16.57
C GLN A 256 24.52 21.34 15.93
N ASN A 257 24.78 21.22 14.62
CA ASN A 257 24.55 20.00 13.82
C ASN A 257 23.09 19.52 13.83
N GLU A 258 22.13 20.39 14.11
CA GLU A 258 20.71 20.07 14.03
C GLU A 258 20.17 20.36 12.63
N LEU A 259 19.27 19.48 12.20
CA LEU A 259 18.63 19.53 10.90
C LEU A 259 17.15 19.84 11.07
N GLU A 260 16.72 21.00 10.60
CA GLU A 260 15.31 21.41 10.69
C GLU A 260 14.41 20.47 9.86
N ILE A 261 13.29 20.07 10.45
CA ILE A 261 12.33 19.14 9.83
C ILE A 261 11.06 19.90 9.45
N ASN A 262 10.72 19.86 8.16
CA ASN A 262 9.50 20.41 7.60
C ASN A 262 8.45 19.31 7.46
N LEU A 263 7.42 19.36 8.31
CA LEU A 263 6.26 18.47 8.27
C LEU A 263 5.07 19.18 7.61
N LYS A 264 4.84 18.89 6.33
CA LYS A 264 3.73 19.44 5.55
C LYS A 264 2.59 18.43 5.51
N LEU A 265 1.43 18.85 6.00
CA LEU A 265 0.24 18.03 6.13
C LEU A 265 -0.88 18.55 5.22
N VAL A 266 -1.63 17.62 4.64
CA VAL A 266 -2.90 17.95 3.97
C VAL A 266 -3.99 17.16 4.66
N GLU A 267 -4.88 17.85 5.38
CA GLU A 267 -6.02 17.22 6.04
C GLU A 267 -6.98 16.61 5.02
N SER A 268 -7.42 15.37 5.29
CA SER A 268 -8.52 14.74 4.57
C SER A 268 -9.87 15.33 4.98
N LEU A 269 -10.91 15.09 4.19
CA LEU A 269 -12.28 15.30 4.67
C LEU A 269 -12.55 14.33 5.83
N HIS A 270 -12.76 14.89 7.03
CA HIS A 270 -12.99 14.08 8.23
C HIS A 270 -14.43 13.58 8.35
N ARG A 271 -15.35 14.19 7.62
CA ARG A 271 -16.78 13.87 7.64
C ARG A 271 -17.17 13.08 6.39
N TYR A 272 -17.94 12.02 6.56
CA TYR A 272 -18.54 11.30 5.45
C TYR A 272 -19.97 10.89 5.78
N ILE A 273 -20.77 10.79 4.73
CA ILE A 273 -22.11 10.21 4.75
C ILE A 273 -22.07 9.02 3.79
N SER A 274 -22.63 7.89 4.22
CA SER A 274 -22.80 6.70 3.40
C SER A 274 -24.26 6.30 3.42
N THR A 275 -24.78 5.92 2.27
CA THR A 275 -26.11 5.33 2.14
C THR A 275 -25.99 4.01 1.40
N GLY A 276 -26.80 3.03 1.74
CA GLY A 276 -26.79 1.72 1.10
C GLY A 276 -28.19 1.13 1.02
N VAL A 277 -28.37 0.25 0.04
CA VAL A 277 -29.54 -0.62 -0.06
C VAL A 277 -29.05 -2.06 -0.02
N SER A 278 -29.80 -2.93 0.65
CA SER A 278 -29.45 -4.34 0.80
C SER A 278 -30.67 -5.22 0.60
N TYR A 279 -30.45 -6.43 0.11
CA TYR A 279 -31.45 -7.49 0.11
C TYR A 279 -30.81 -8.76 0.65
N ALA A 280 -31.40 -9.35 1.67
CA ALA A 280 -31.02 -10.67 2.17
C ALA A 280 -32.29 -11.53 2.27
N THR A 281 -32.17 -12.82 1.98
CA THR A 281 -33.31 -13.75 2.08
C THR A 281 -33.94 -13.78 3.48
N VAL A 282 -33.13 -13.55 4.52
CA VAL A 282 -33.57 -13.58 5.92
C VAL A 282 -34.05 -12.21 6.42
N ASP A 283 -33.36 -11.12 6.06
CA ASP A 283 -33.69 -9.76 6.54
C ASP A 283 -34.66 -9.00 5.61
N GLY A 284 -34.86 -9.51 4.41
CA GLY A 284 -35.60 -8.86 3.34
C GLY A 284 -34.83 -7.66 2.77
N PHE A 285 -35.59 -6.71 2.23
CA PHE A 285 -35.06 -5.42 1.80
C PHE A 285 -34.66 -4.57 3.00
N GLY A 286 -33.56 -3.84 2.85
CA GLY A 286 -33.05 -2.91 3.85
C GLY A 286 -32.36 -1.69 3.25
N VAL A 287 -32.30 -0.64 4.07
CA VAL A 287 -31.62 0.62 3.80
C VAL A 287 -30.67 0.91 4.96
N SER A 288 -29.47 1.38 4.65
CA SER A 288 -28.49 1.82 5.63
C SER A 288 -28.11 3.29 5.41
N LEU A 289 -27.98 4.02 6.51
CA LEU A 289 -27.53 5.41 6.55
C LEU A 289 -26.45 5.51 7.62
N SER A 290 -25.29 6.03 7.25
CA SER A 290 -24.17 6.25 8.17
C SER A 290 -23.66 7.66 8.02
N TRP A 291 -23.47 8.34 9.14
CA TRP A 291 -22.74 9.59 9.23
C TRP A 291 -21.58 9.42 10.20
N ALA A 292 -20.40 9.94 9.86
CA ALA A 292 -19.30 9.96 10.79
C ALA A 292 -18.42 11.19 10.63
N ASN A 293 -17.83 11.61 11.74
CA ASN A 293 -16.77 12.60 11.84
C ASN A 293 -15.54 11.99 12.53
N ARG A 294 -14.42 11.89 11.81
CA ARG A 294 -13.16 11.30 12.29
C ARG A 294 -12.29 12.26 13.13
N ASN A 295 -12.70 13.52 13.27
CA ASN A 295 -11.97 14.54 14.03
C ASN A 295 -12.95 15.38 14.87
N PHE A 296 -13.80 14.72 15.65
CA PHE A 296 -14.92 15.37 16.34
C PHE A 296 -14.48 16.46 17.34
N ARG A 297 -13.33 16.30 18.01
CA ARG A 297 -12.78 17.29 18.97
C ARG A 297 -11.36 17.73 18.64
N SER A 298 -11.01 17.76 17.36
CA SER A 298 -9.68 18.19 16.88
C SER A 298 -8.50 17.34 17.35
N GLN A 299 -8.72 16.19 17.99
CA GLN A 299 -7.68 15.25 18.44
C GLN A 299 -7.86 13.86 17.81
N GLY A 300 -8.46 13.80 16.62
CA GLY A 300 -8.65 12.55 15.87
C GLY A 300 -9.70 11.60 16.46
N GLU A 301 -10.61 12.10 17.31
CA GLU A 301 -11.72 11.31 17.81
C GLU A 301 -12.77 11.04 16.73
N LEU A 302 -13.26 9.80 16.70
CA LEU A 302 -14.35 9.39 15.84
C LEU A 302 -15.68 9.53 16.59
N LEU A 303 -16.63 10.21 15.97
CA LEU A 303 -18.05 10.12 16.28
C LEU A 303 -18.76 9.56 15.04
N ALA A 304 -19.46 8.44 15.18
CA ALA A 304 -20.21 7.80 14.11
C ALA A 304 -21.64 7.49 14.56
N ILE A 305 -22.59 7.66 13.66
CA ILE A 305 -24.00 7.34 13.82
C ILE A 305 -24.41 6.49 12.63
N ASP A 306 -24.85 5.26 12.90
CA ASP A 306 -25.26 4.28 11.90
C ASP A 306 -26.73 3.91 12.15
N ALA A 307 -27.55 3.95 11.10
CA ALA A 307 -28.93 3.52 11.11
C ALA A 307 -29.14 2.47 10.01
N ASN A 308 -29.67 1.31 10.37
CA ASN A 308 -30.00 0.23 9.46
C ASN A 308 -31.47 -0.11 9.65
N VAL A 309 -32.26 -0.05 8.58
CA VAL A 309 -33.69 -0.34 8.57
C VAL A 309 -33.93 -1.45 7.57
N ALA A 310 -34.29 -2.63 8.06
CA ALA A 310 -34.70 -3.78 7.28
C ALA A 310 -36.06 -4.29 7.79
N GLN A 311 -36.69 -5.19 7.05
CA GLN A 311 -38.01 -5.74 7.42
C GLN A 311 -37.97 -6.44 8.78
N ARG A 312 -36.88 -7.19 9.04
CA ARG A 312 -36.67 -7.94 10.28
C ARG A 312 -36.06 -7.11 11.41
N LEU A 313 -35.16 -6.18 11.08
CA LEU A 313 -34.29 -5.48 12.02
C LEU A 313 -34.26 -3.98 11.77
N ILE A 314 -34.52 -3.20 12.82
CA ILE A 314 -34.23 -1.77 12.87
C ILE A 314 -33.11 -1.58 13.89
N LEU A 315 -32.01 -0.92 13.52
CA LEU A 315 -30.82 -0.78 14.34
C LEU A 315 -30.23 0.62 14.21
N GLY A 316 -30.13 1.33 15.33
CA GLY A 316 -29.38 2.57 15.49
C GLY A 316 -28.16 2.36 16.37
N VAL A 317 -26.99 2.84 15.95
CA VAL A 317 -25.74 2.74 16.69
C VAL A 317 -25.05 4.09 16.71
N ALA A 318 -24.70 4.58 17.89
CA ALA A 318 -23.79 5.71 18.07
C ALA A 318 -22.46 5.21 18.62
N THR A 319 -21.36 5.55 17.96
CA THR A 319 -20.00 5.15 18.38
C THR A 319 -19.14 6.38 18.58
N TYR A 320 -18.64 6.57 19.80
CA TYR A 320 -17.56 7.50 20.10
C TYR A 320 -16.27 6.72 20.34
N LYS A 321 -15.18 7.12 19.68
CA LYS A 321 -13.87 6.50 19.86
C LYS A 321 -12.80 7.56 20.03
N LYS A 322 -12.08 7.47 21.14
CA LYS A 322 -10.91 8.29 21.44
C LYS A 322 -9.62 7.47 21.22
N PRO A 323 -8.83 7.76 20.19
CA PRO A 323 -7.56 7.10 19.97
C PRO A 323 -6.52 7.53 21.02
N ASP A 324 -5.50 6.69 21.18
CA ASP A 324 -4.36 6.92 22.09
C ASP A 324 -4.80 7.27 23.53
N PHE A 325 -5.85 6.58 24.02
CA PHE A 325 -6.42 6.81 25.34
C PHE A 325 -5.46 6.30 26.42
N LEU A 326 -4.85 7.25 27.15
CA LEU A 326 -3.80 7.05 28.19
C LEU A 326 -2.48 6.45 27.67
N ARG A 327 -2.48 5.77 26.52
CA ARG A 327 -1.32 5.13 25.91
C ARG A 327 -1.42 5.10 24.39
N VAL A 328 -0.29 5.28 23.71
CA VAL A 328 -0.16 5.09 22.26
C VAL A 328 -0.28 3.60 21.95
N ASP A 329 -1.34 3.17 21.25
CA ASP A 329 -1.79 1.77 20.98
C ASP A 329 -3.14 1.37 21.61
N GLN A 330 -3.69 2.24 22.45
CA GLN A 330 -4.92 2.01 23.20
C GLN A 330 -6.03 2.96 22.74
N ASN A 331 -7.24 2.46 22.54
CA ASN A 331 -8.40 3.30 22.20
C ASN A 331 -9.49 3.10 23.24
N TYR A 332 -10.15 4.17 23.65
CA TYR A 332 -11.40 4.10 24.37
C TYR A 332 -12.55 4.13 23.36
N VAL A 333 -13.55 3.27 23.56
CA VAL A 333 -14.74 3.14 22.72
C VAL A 333 -15.97 3.17 23.62
N LEU A 334 -16.87 4.11 23.35
CA LEU A 334 -18.22 4.15 23.86
C LEU A 334 -19.17 3.84 22.69
N ARG A 335 -19.99 2.81 22.85
CA ARG A 335 -20.97 2.39 21.84
C ARG A 335 -22.35 2.32 22.48
N SER A 336 -23.29 3.07 21.94
CA SER A 336 -24.69 3.03 22.31
C SER A 336 -25.49 2.44 21.16
N GLU A 337 -26.40 1.53 21.46
CA GLU A 337 -27.19 0.80 20.48
C GLU A 337 -28.66 0.80 20.90
N ALA A 338 -29.55 1.03 19.94
CA ALA A 338 -30.98 0.84 20.08
C ALA A 338 -31.47 0.02 18.88
N SER A 339 -32.14 -1.09 19.13
CA SER A 339 -32.62 -1.96 18.06
C SER A 339 -33.98 -2.55 18.35
N ARG A 340 -34.68 -2.88 17.26
CA ARG A 340 -35.93 -3.61 17.25
C ARG A 340 -35.78 -4.79 16.31
N GLU A 341 -35.90 -5.99 16.85
CA GLU A 341 -35.87 -7.24 16.09
C GLU A 341 -37.25 -7.89 16.12
N LYS A 342 -37.77 -8.28 14.95
CA LYS A 342 -39.03 -8.99 14.82
C LYS A 342 -38.81 -10.32 14.12
N ILE A 343 -38.86 -11.42 14.88
CA ILE A 343 -38.85 -12.76 14.31
C ILE A 343 -40.29 -13.27 14.24
N PRO A 344 -40.87 -13.43 13.03
CA PRO A 344 -42.23 -13.92 12.87
C PRO A 344 -42.46 -15.22 13.64
N ALA A 345 -43.61 -15.32 14.32
CA ALA A 345 -44.00 -16.48 15.11
C ALA A 345 -43.07 -16.87 16.28
N SER A 346 -42.09 -16.03 16.66
CA SER A 346 -41.16 -16.34 17.76
C SER A 346 -41.08 -15.27 18.84
N TYR A 347 -40.69 -14.03 18.50
CA TYR A 347 -40.65 -12.91 19.44
C TYR A 347 -40.49 -11.55 18.73
N THR A 348 -40.81 -10.49 19.46
CA THR A 348 -40.40 -9.11 19.14
C THR A 348 -39.57 -8.58 20.30
N ALA A 349 -38.36 -8.12 20.03
CA ALA A 349 -37.45 -7.58 21.04
C ALA A 349 -37.11 -6.13 20.76
N PHE A 350 -37.19 -5.29 21.78
CA PHE A 350 -36.58 -3.96 21.81
C PHE A 350 -35.37 -4.02 22.72
N ILE A 351 -34.20 -3.65 22.18
CA ILE A 351 -32.91 -3.79 22.84
C ILE A 351 -32.25 -2.42 22.89
N TYR A 352 -31.86 -1.99 24.08
CA TYR A 352 -31.08 -0.78 24.28
C TYR A 352 -29.80 -1.16 25.03
N SER A 353 -28.63 -0.83 24.49
CA SER A 353 -27.38 -1.13 25.17
C SER A 353 -26.39 0.02 25.13
N MET A 354 -25.56 0.08 26.16
CA MET A 354 -24.44 1.00 26.26
C MET A 354 -23.21 0.21 26.68
N GLU A 355 -22.17 0.27 25.87
CA GLU A 355 -20.92 -0.46 26.03
C GLU A 355 -19.75 0.52 26.10
N ASN A 356 -18.99 0.44 27.19
CA ASN A 356 -17.76 1.17 27.39
C ASN A 356 -16.61 0.18 27.39
N ARG A 357 -15.66 0.31 26.47
CA ARG A 357 -14.52 -0.61 26.40
C ARG A 357 -13.22 0.07 26.03
N VAL A 358 -12.13 -0.60 26.38
CA VAL A 358 -10.78 -0.22 26.00
C VAL A 358 -10.24 -1.28 25.05
N ASP A 359 -9.84 -0.84 23.85
CA ASP A 359 -9.25 -1.66 22.81
C ASP A 359 -7.73 -1.47 22.79
N ARG A 360 -6.97 -2.55 22.93
CA ARG A 360 -5.51 -2.52 22.93
C ARG A 360 -4.91 -3.43 21.88
N LYS A 361 -3.88 -2.93 21.20
CA LYS A 361 -3.03 -3.74 20.31
C LYS A 361 -1.81 -4.20 21.10
N PHE A 362 -1.78 -5.48 21.49
CA PHE A 362 -0.64 -6.05 22.23
C PHE A 362 0.53 -6.35 21.29
N SER A 363 0.25 -6.74 20.05
CA SER A 363 1.26 -6.94 19.01
C SER A 363 0.67 -6.70 17.61
N LYS A 364 1.48 -6.88 16.56
CA LYS A 364 0.97 -6.83 15.17
C LYS A 364 -0.11 -7.89 14.89
N ARG A 365 -0.12 -8.99 15.66
CA ARG A 365 -1.01 -10.15 15.47
C ARG A 365 -2.10 -10.26 16.53
N ILE A 366 -1.89 -9.68 17.71
CA ILE A 366 -2.79 -9.83 18.87
C ILE A 366 -3.45 -8.49 19.21
N LYS A 367 -4.78 -8.51 19.27
CA LYS A 367 -5.62 -7.42 19.77
C LYS A 367 -6.50 -7.95 20.88
N GLY A 368 -6.76 -7.14 21.89
CA GLY A 368 -7.77 -7.47 22.87
C GLY A 368 -8.57 -6.25 23.30
N SER A 369 -9.70 -6.50 23.94
CA SER A 369 -10.48 -5.46 24.56
C SER A 369 -11.16 -5.98 25.82
N PHE A 370 -11.39 -5.07 26.75
CA PHE A 370 -12.15 -5.32 27.96
C PHE A 370 -13.06 -4.13 28.23
N GLY A 371 -14.26 -4.39 28.73
CA GLY A 371 -15.24 -3.34 28.94
C GLY A 371 -16.37 -3.74 29.87
N PHE A 372 -17.35 -2.84 29.93
CA PHE A 372 -18.60 -2.97 30.65
C PHE A 372 -19.75 -2.66 29.69
N ARG A 373 -20.78 -3.49 29.72
CA ARG A 373 -22.00 -3.32 28.91
C ARG A 373 -23.23 -3.48 29.76
N ALA A 374 -24.11 -2.48 29.72
CA ALA A 374 -25.46 -2.54 30.23
C ALA A 374 -26.43 -2.67 29.05
N GLU A 375 -27.38 -3.59 29.15
CA GLU A 375 -28.33 -3.91 28.08
C GLU A 375 -29.73 -4.13 28.67
N TYR A 376 -30.70 -3.35 28.21
CA TYR A 376 -32.10 -3.47 28.56
C TYR A 376 -32.87 -4.07 27.39
N ASN A 377 -33.57 -5.17 27.66
CA ASN A 377 -34.31 -5.93 26.66
C ASN A 377 -35.78 -6.01 27.08
N GLU A 378 -36.67 -5.55 26.22
CA GLU A 378 -38.11 -5.76 26.33
C GLU A 378 -38.53 -6.77 25.27
N ILE A 379 -38.93 -7.96 25.74
CA ILE A 379 -39.30 -9.09 24.88
C ILE A 379 -40.81 -9.30 24.97
N THR A 380 -41.46 -9.27 23.81
CA THR A 380 -42.90 -9.46 23.63
C THR A 380 -43.16 -10.55 22.59
N SER A 381 -44.40 -11.06 22.55
CA SER A 381 -44.82 -12.14 21.64
C SER A 381 -43.93 -13.39 21.71
N SER A 382 -43.35 -13.67 22.88
CA SER A 382 -42.54 -14.86 23.16
C SER A 382 -43.28 -15.83 24.09
N ALA A 383 -42.79 -17.06 24.21
CA ALA A 383 -43.28 -18.04 25.18
C ALA A 383 -43.19 -17.51 26.64
N ASN A 384 -42.26 -16.59 26.90
CA ASN A 384 -42.18 -15.86 28.15
C ASN A 384 -41.81 -14.39 27.88
N ASN A 385 -42.81 -13.51 27.96
CA ASN A 385 -42.59 -12.07 27.81
C ASN A 385 -41.91 -11.51 29.07
N GLY A 386 -41.11 -10.47 28.90
CA GLY A 386 -40.50 -9.85 30.06
C GLY A 386 -39.47 -8.80 29.72
N ASN A 387 -39.15 -8.05 30.76
CA ASN A 387 -38.12 -7.02 30.74
C ASN A 387 -36.89 -7.54 31.47
N PHE A 388 -35.72 -7.38 30.86
CA PHE A 388 -34.45 -7.87 31.37
C PHE A 388 -33.43 -6.74 31.35
N LEU A 389 -32.68 -6.56 32.44
CA LEU A 389 -31.54 -5.66 32.50
C LEU A 389 -30.28 -6.48 32.76
N LEU A 390 -29.49 -6.61 31.72
CA LEU A 390 -28.29 -7.41 31.66
C LEU A 390 -27.06 -6.52 31.84
N LEU A 391 -26.35 -6.74 32.94
CA LEU A 391 -25.03 -6.13 33.16
C LEU A 391 -23.96 -7.16 32.82
N SER A 392 -22.92 -6.75 32.09
CA SER A 392 -21.89 -7.67 31.62
C SER A 392 -20.51 -7.06 31.48
N LEU A 393 -19.50 -7.92 31.53
CA LEU A 393 -18.08 -7.57 31.39
C LEU A 393 -17.48 -8.22 30.14
N PRO A 394 -17.71 -7.68 28.94
CA PRO A 394 -17.18 -8.26 27.71
C PRO A 394 -15.66 -8.21 27.67
N ALA A 395 -15.05 -9.39 27.49
CA ALA A 395 -13.65 -9.58 27.16
C ALA A 395 -13.53 -10.16 25.75
N PHE A 396 -12.60 -9.63 24.97
CA PHE A 396 -12.35 -10.05 23.59
C PHE A 396 -10.86 -10.19 23.36
N LEU A 397 -10.47 -11.28 22.68
CA LEU A 397 -9.12 -11.53 22.23
C LEU A 397 -9.16 -11.98 20.77
N LYS A 398 -8.33 -11.36 19.93
CA LYS A 398 -8.16 -11.73 18.53
C LYS A 398 -6.68 -11.94 18.23
N PHE A 399 -6.36 -13.14 17.77
CA PHE A 399 -5.08 -13.49 17.15
C PHE A 399 -5.30 -13.67 15.64
N SER A 400 -4.44 -13.09 14.81
CA SER A 400 -4.49 -13.31 13.37
C SER A 400 -3.09 -13.36 12.78
N SER A 401 -2.79 -14.45 12.07
CA SER A 401 -1.62 -14.62 11.20
C SER A 401 -1.98 -14.61 9.71
N ALA A 402 -3.22 -14.25 9.37
CA ALA A 402 -3.68 -14.19 7.99
C ALA A 402 -2.84 -13.21 7.16
N ASN A 403 -2.53 -13.60 5.93
CA ASN A 403 -1.67 -12.82 5.02
C ASN A 403 -2.33 -11.54 4.48
N ASN A 404 -3.67 -11.48 4.41
CA ASN A 404 -4.43 -10.33 3.95
C ASN A 404 -5.68 -10.11 4.82
N LEU A 405 -6.06 -8.85 5.05
CA LEU A 405 -7.22 -8.49 5.85
C LEU A 405 -8.56 -8.67 5.12
N LEU A 406 -8.59 -8.41 3.81
CA LEU A 406 -9.80 -8.40 2.98
C LEU A 406 -9.99 -9.72 2.23
N ASN A 407 -8.91 -10.32 1.72
CA ASN A 407 -8.96 -11.59 0.99
C ASN A 407 -7.84 -12.55 1.46
N PRO A 408 -7.99 -13.16 2.65
CA PRO A 408 -6.99 -14.06 3.21
C PRO A 408 -6.89 -15.37 2.41
N THR A 409 -5.67 -15.75 2.00
CA THR A 409 -5.40 -17.04 1.32
C THR A 409 -4.54 -17.99 2.13
N HIS A 410 -3.79 -17.48 3.12
CA HIS A 410 -2.93 -18.28 3.99
C HIS A 410 -3.00 -17.78 5.43
N GLY A 411 -2.88 -18.70 6.39
CA GLY A 411 -2.74 -18.41 7.82
C GLY A 411 -4.02 -18.70 8.59
N GLN A 412 -4.13 -18.15 9.80
CA GLN A 412 -5.26 -18.43 10.69
C GLN A 412 -5.72 -17.19 11.46
N THR A 413 -6.99 -17.19 11.84
CA THR A 413 -7.58 -16.18 12.74
C THR A 413 -8.35 -16.89 13.85
N ILE A 414 -8.00 -16.56 15.10
CA ILE A 414 -8.69 -17.02 16.30
C ILE A 414 -9.32 -15.80 16.96
N ILE A 415 -10.61 -15.85 17.23
CA ILE A 415 -11.35 -14.84 17.97
C ILE A 415 -12.01 -15.53 19.15
N TYR A 416 -11.68 -15.07 20.35
CA TYR A 416 -12.28 -15.52 21.59
C TYR A 416 -13.03 -14.36 22.26
N ARG A 417 -14.28 -14.61 22.64
CA ARG A 417 -15.14 -13.68 23.38
C ARG A 417 -15.63 -14.38 24.64
N ALA A 418 -15.51 -13.70 25.77
CA ALA A 418 -16.02 -14.15 27.05
C ALA A 418 -16.82 -13.01 27.68
N GLN A 419 -18.05 -13.30 28.10
CA GLN A 419 -18.95 -12.29 28.63
C GLN A 419 -19.81 -12.89 29.76
N PRO A 420 -19.48 -12.64 31.03
CA PRO A 420 -20.35 -12.93 32.14
C PRO A 420 -21.49 -11.92 32.17
N PHE A 421 -22.69 -12.41 32.42
CA PHE A 421 -23.91 -11.64 32.53
C PHE A 421 -24.52 -11.84 33.90
N LYS A 422 -25.07 -10.75 34.42
CA LYS A 422 -25.98 -10.72 35.57
C LYS A 422 -27.26 -10.05 35.13
N ASN A 423 -28.38 -10.78 35.19
CA ASN A 423 -29.68 -10.15 35.10
C ASN A 423 -30.05 -9.53 36.45
N THR A 424 -30.58 -8.32 36.43
CA THR A 424 -30.91 -7.53 37.62
C THR A 424 -32.40 -7.25 37.78
N ILE A 425 -33.20 -7.46 36.73
CA ILE A 425 -34.66 -7.25 36.74
C ILE A 425 -35.36 -8.59 36.55
N ASN A 426 -36.42 -8.85 37.32
CA ASN A 426 -37.31 -10.03 37.27
C ASN A 426 -36.67 -11.41 37.54
N SER A 427 -35.34 -11.55 37.52
CA SER A 427 -34.64 -12.74 38.03
C SER A 427 -33.15 -12.46 38.27
N SER A 428 -32.61 -12.96 39.39
CA SER A 428 -31.17 -12.89 39.71
C SER A 428 -30.39 -14.01 39.03
N LYS A 429 -30.61 -14.21 37.72
CA LYS A 429 -29.91 -15.24 36.94
C LYS A 429 -28.54 -14.74 36.51
N TYR A 430 -27.55 -15.61 36.66
CA TYR A 430 -26.20 -15.44 36.16
C TYR A 430 -25.98 -16.42 35.02
N PHE A 431 -25.36 -15.97 33.94
CA PHE A 431 -24.94 -16.86 32.87
C PHE A 431 -23.64 -16.36 32.25
N PHE A 432 -22.93 -17.25 31.61
CA PHE A 432 -21.65 -16.95 30.97
C PHE A 432 -21.74 -17.31 29.50
N LYS A 433 -21.54 -16.32 28.62
CA LYS A 433 -21.50 -16.53 27.18
C LYS A 433 -20.05 -16.57 26.73
N GLN A 434 -19.68 -17.64 26.03
CA GLN A 434 -18.39 -17.76 25.38
C GLN A 434 -18.59 -17.98 23.88
N THR A 435 -17.68 -17.43 23.08
CA THR A 435 -17.67 -17.66 21.64
C THR A 435 -16.24 -17.77 21.17
N LEU A 436 -15.90 -18.91 20.58
CA LEU A 436 -14.63 -19.16 19.91
C LEU A 436 -14.91 -19.28 18.40
N ILE A 437 -14.28 -18.42 17.60
CA ILE A 437 -14.33 -18.48 16.15
C ILE A 437 -12.92 -18.76 15.67
N TYR A 438 -12.76 -19.82 14.89
CA TYR A 438 -11.51 -20.22 14.28
C TYR A 438 -11.67 -20.28 12.76
N ASN A 439 -10.87 -19.49 12.05
CA ASN A 439 -10.79 -19.50 10.59
C ASN A 439 -9.38 -19.94 10.18
N LEU A 440 -9.30 -20.97 9.36
CA LEU A 440 -8.06 -21.46 8.77
C LEU A 440 -8.12 -21.22 7.26
N TYR A 441 -7.07 -20.61 6.71
CA TYR A 441 -6.92 -20.30 5.30
C TYR A 441 -5.78 -21.13 4.73
N ILE A 442 -6.13 -22.02 3.80
CA ILE A 442 -5.21 -22.91 3.09
C ILE A 442 -5.31 -22.53 1.60
N PRO A 443 -4.17 -22.37 0.90
CA PRO A 443 -4.11 -21.96 -0.50
C PRO A 443 -4.95 -22.78 -1.47
#